data_AF-N0CGR4-F1
#
_entry.id   AF-N0CGR4-F1
#
_cell.length_a   1.000
_cell.length_b   1.000
_cell.length_c   1.000
_cell.angle_alpha   90.00
_cell.angle_beta   90.00
_cell.angle_gamma   90.00
#
_symmetry.space_group_name_H-M   'P 1'
#
loop_
_entity.id
_entity.type
_entity.pdbx_description
1 polymer ?
#
loop_
_entity_poly.entity_id
_entity_poly.type
_entity_poly.pdbx_seq_one_letter_code
_entity_poly.pdbx_strand_id
1 'polypeptide(L)'
;MATLVPVTRAGQRPPWQEWCGRDLPPELFAACQQARELSGQRKFDDALESYYEALRFDPTNLYLRTQIAGIQEQLWLHLDALETYYGALRLDGRNSAQRNARTGMRSWDPRRTLRHRYGWWRGGVLEARFRYAVVLGVAERTADQWCKGDDPPCPRRTHARKQIRQALAPALAARHWRAFTGLKPPGRAEPFGPDQEGPVREWLETELGERRRRYPTVREIFQLACKEEMQQLAADYPRMIRLRHPFVRAHGTLTRTSLRLNRDVWAPLRLAWAHEDAGSDRMELLENPLSWPSSADTLARGIRSARGGLRGVHRWLSPGWRLWQDNYNAACVYAVAMNGTRGQSGSQERRALADLAVDKLEGVGHADVSGFHPVTRSWLLIEDPDMEKLRQESRFIRFERETYPHAAPDRHRPERPLRPEMKAYGRQLLSGCAAVMEHTWRLRRGQLPAEPYVLSEWFVGEAELWRCVERIASNQGRNWRDRERLLQRVREVADRRLLVRCGLPSRLPEMDDLLDEAAWDTVDGVQERIRSFEETFEKRLSALSLAVAVGANGSANRLSPIRLSTQWLAAVRQNGASAAVVKQAAAQQACSDYETAWRAVRELLDPDQSATALSDALQRFHVPQGMYSL
;
A
#
# COMPACT_ATOMS: atom_id res chain seq x y z
N MET A 1 9.20 -15.72 30.26
CA MET A 1 8.72 -14.33 30.15
C MET A 1 9.86 -13.48 29.61
N ALA A 2 9.61 -12.65 28.59
CA ALA A 2 10.61 -11.74 28.05
C ALA A 2 10.30 -10.32 28.54
N THR A 3 11.12 -9.79 29.44
CA THR A 3 10.95 -8.42 29.95
C THR A 3 11.83 -7.47 29.15
N LEU A 4 11.25 -6.47 28.50
CA LEU A 4 12.01 -5.39 27.88
C LEU A 4 12.65 -4.54 28.97
N VAL A 5 13.96 -4.70 29.17
CA VAL A 5 14.70 -3.97 30.21
C VAL A 5 14.69 -2.46 29.88
N PRO A 6 14.15 -1.60 30.76
CA PRO A 6 13.86 -0.19 30.49
C PRO A 6 15.10 0.71 30.27
N VAL A 7 16.30 0.14 30.40
CA VAL A 7 17.57 0.88 30.42
C VAL A 7 18.25 0.93 29.04
N THR A 8 17.84 0.10 28.08
CA THR A 8 18.47 0.10 26.75
C THR A 8 17.90 1.19 25.84
N ARG A 9 18.75 1.83 25.04
CA ARG A 9 18.32 2.78 23.98
C ARG A 9 17.33 2.16 23.00
N ALA A 10 17.30 0.82 22.90
CA ALA A 10 16.37 0.08 22.06
C ALA A 10 14.94 0.09 22.62
N GLY A 11 14.76 -0.06 23.94
CA GLY A 11 13.44 0.02 24.58
C GLY A 11 12.77 1.38 24.39
N GLN A 12 13.56 2.46 24.42
CA GLN A 12 13.06 3.83 24.22
C GLN A 12 12.66 4.16 22.77
N ARG A 13 12.81 3.23 21.82
CA ARG A 13 12.45 3.42 20.40
C ARG A 13 11.14 2.69 20.08
N PRO A 14 10.30 3.22 19.16
CA PRO A 14 9.17 2.47 18.63
C PRO A 14 9.60 1.12 18.01
N PRO A 15 8.81 0.03 18.11
CA PRO A 15 7.53 -0.10 18.84
C PRO A 15 7.67 -0.14 20.37
N TRP A 16 8.87 -0.44 20.87
CA TRP A 16 9.11 -0.87 22.25
C TRP A 16 8.80 0.19 23.31
N GLN A 17 8.77 1.46 22.91
CA GLN A 17 8.48 2.58 23.81
C GLN A 17 7.11 2.44 24.51
N GLU A 18 6.06 1.99 23.80
CA GLU A 18 4.71 1.85 24.37
C GLU A 18 4.61 0.64 25.34
N TRP A 19 5.57 -0.29 25.27
CA TRP A 19 5.63 -1.49 26.11
C TRP A 19 6.77 -1.45 27.13
N CYS A 20 7.51 -0.34 27.22
CA CYS A 20 8.57 -0.15 28.21
C CYS A 20 8.05 -0.34 29.63
N GLY A 21 8.71 -1.21 30.40
CA GLY A 21 8.35 -1.47 31.79
C GLY A 21 7.08 -2.31 31.98
N ARG A 22 6.54 -2.90 30.91
CA ARG A 22 5.42 -3.85 30.95
C ARG A 22 5.91 -5.26 30.64
N ASP A 23 5.26 -6.26 31.22
CA ASP A 23 5.44 -7.64 30.80
C ASP A 23 4.81 -7.83 29.42
N LEU A 24 5.65 -8.18 28.44
CA LEU A 24 5.23 -8.37 27.06
C LEU A 24 4.97 -9.87 26.82
N PRO A 25 3.79 -10.24 26.30
CA PRO A 25 3.56 -11.61 25.83
C PRO A 25 4.66 -11.99 24.81
N PRO A 26 5.31 -13.17 24.95
CA PRO A 26 6.35 -13.59 24.01
C PRO A 26 5.81 -13.69 22.57
N GLU A 27 4.53 -14.03 22.41
CA GLU A 27 3.84 -14.09 21.13
C GLU A 27 3.73 -12.70 20.48
N LEU A 28 3.41 -11.65 21.26
CA LEU A 28 3.38 -10.27 20.76
C LEU A 28 4.78 -9.83 20.30
N PHE A 29 5.82 -10.15 21.07
CA PHE A 29 7.19 -9.85 20.69
C PHE A 29 7.59 -10.55 19.38
N ALA A 30 7.32 -11.85 19.30
CA ALA A 30 7.63 -12.67 18.13
C ALA A 30 6.92 -12.15 16.88
N ALA A 31 5.60 -11.90 16.97
CA ALA A 31 4.82 -11.36 15.86
C ALA A 31 5.35 -10.00 15.37
N CYS A 32 5.73 -9.10 16.29
CA CYS A 32 6.32 -7.81 15.92
C CYS A 32 7.68 -7.93 15.22
N GLN A 33 8.56 -8.81 15.71
CA GLN A 33 9.87 -9.01 15.10
C GLN A 33 9.74 -9.65 13.72
N GLN A 34 8.92 -10.68 13.61
CA GLN A 34 8.62 -11.36 12.35
C GLN A 34 8.05 -10.37 11.32
N ALA A 35 7.08 -9.55 11.72
CA ALA A 35 6.48 -8.56 10.83
C ALA A 35 7.51 -7.55 10.28
N ARG A 36 8.44 -7.10 11.13
CA ARG A 36 9.52 -6.17 10.73
C ARG A 36 10.51 -6.82 9.78
N GLU A 37 10.92 -8.05 10.06
CA GLU A 37 11.82 -8.81 9.20
C GLU A 37 11.19 -9.03 7.81
N LEU A 38 9.95 -9.51 7.78
CA LEU A 38 9.20 -9.75 6.54
C LEU A 38 8.99 -8.46 5.75
N SER A 39 8.67 -7.35 6.42
CA SER A 39 8.57 -6.02 5.80
C SER A 39 9.90 -5.59 5.16
N GLY A 40 11.03 -5.78 5.87
CA GLY A 40 12.36 -5.52 5.32
C GLY A 40 12.73 -6.40 4.12
N GLN A 41 12.18 -7.62 4.05
CA GLN A 41 12.34 -8.55 2.93
C GLN A 41 11.32 -8.33 1.80
N ARG A 42 10.48 -7.28 1.86
CA ARG A 42 9.38 -7.01 0.92
C ARG A 42 8.35 -8.16 0.81
N LYS A 43 8.19 -8.96 1.87
CA LYS A 43 7.17 -10.03 2.00
C LYS A 43 5.92 -9.48 2.67
N PHE A 44 5.26 -8.56 1.98
CA PHE A 44 4.26 -7.66 2.58
C PHE A 44 2.97 -8.34 3.03
N ASP A 45 2.48 -9.37 2.34
CA ASP A 45 1.25 -10.06 2.73
C ASP A 45 1.41 -10.75 4.09
N ASP A 46 2.53 -11.47 4.31
CA ASP A 46 2.81 -12.10 5.61
C ASP A 46 3.17 -11.07 6.68
N ALA A 47 3.88 -10.00 6.30
CA ALA A 47 4.17 -8.92 7.22
C ALA A 47 2.88 -8.28 7.76
N LEU A 48 1.87 -8.10 6.91
CA LEU A 48 0.55 -7.62 7.33
C LEU A 48 -0.11 -8.60 8.30
N GLU A 49 -0.14 -9.91 8.01
CA GLU A 49 -0.75 -10.88 8.94
C GLU A 49 -0.03 -10.86 10.30
N SER A 50 1.31 -10.89 10.34
CA SER A 50 2.05 -10.81 11.60
C SER A 50 1.82 -9.50 12.35
N TYR A 51 1.66 -8.37 11.66
CA TYR A 51 1.26 -7.12 12.32
C TYR A 51 -0.18 -7.16 12.85
N TYR A 52 -1.12 -7.76 12.13
CA TYR A 52 -2.49 -7.94 12.60
C TYR A 52 -2.56 -8.91 13.79
N GLU A 53 -1.76 -9.97 13.81
CA GLU A 53 -1.59 -10.86 14.97
C GLU A 53 -1.07 -10.09 16.19
N ALA A 54 -0.02 -9.27 16.02
CA ALA A 54 0.46 -8.38 17.07
C ALA A 54 -0.63 -7.41 17.57
N LEU A 55 -1.45 -6.88 16.66
CA LEU A 55 -2.55 -5.97 16.98
C LEU A 55 -3.69 -6.68 17.75
N ARG A 56 -3.85 -8.01 17.64
CA ARG A 56 -4.81 -8.77 18.47
C ARG A 56 -4.43 -8.73 19.96
N PHE A 57 -3.13 -8.66 20.28
CA PHE A 57 -2.63 -8.53 21.66
C PHE A 57 -2.68 -7.09 22.17
N ASP A 58 -2.37 -6.10 21.33
CA ASP A 58 -2.46 -4.67 21.67
C ASP A 58 -3.22 -3.87 20.59
N PRO A 59 -4.57 -3.87 20.63
CA PRO A 59 -5.39 -3.19 19.62
C PRO A 59 -5.25 -1.67 19.64
N THR A 60 -4.69 -1.11 20.71
CA THR A 60 -4.50 0.33 20.91
C THR A 60 -3.14 0.83 20.47
N ASN A 61 -2.27 -0.05 19.98
CA ASN A 61 -0.92 0.33 19.60
C ASN A 61 -0.89 1.20 18.33
N LEU A 62 -0.46 2.44 18.47
CA LEU A 62 -0.36 3.39 17.37
C LEU A 62 0.75 3.04 16.39
N TYR A 63 1.87 2.50 16.87
CA TYR A 63 2.99 2.13 16.01
C TYR A 63 2.59 0.98 15.09
N LEU A 64 1.99 -0.09 15.62
CA LEU A 64 1.52 -1.21 14.80
C LEU A 64 0.57 -0.75 13.69
N ARG A 65 -0.39 0.13 14.00
CA ARG A 65 -1.30 0.70 13.00
C ARG A 65 -0.59 1.53 11.94
N THR A 66 0.41 2.33 12.33
CA THR A 66 1.22 3.13 11.41
C THR A 66 2.04 2.23 10.48
N GLN A 67 2.61 1.13 11.00
CA GLN A 67 3.33 0.16 10.18
C GLN A 67 2.41 -0.59 9.20
N ILE A 68 1.23 -1.03 9.66
CA ILE A 68 0.21 -1.67 8.81
C ILE A 68 -0.17 -0.74 7.66
N ALA A 69 -0.48 0.53 7.96
CA ALA A 69 -0.84 1.51 6.95
C ALA A 69 0.31 1.79 5.98
N GLY A 70 1.55 1.84 6.45
CA GLY A 70 2.74 1.96 5.60
C GLY A 70 2.88 0.80 4.61
N ILE A 71 2.66 -0.45 5.05
CA ILE A 71 2.68 -1.62 4.15
C ILE A 71 1.49 -1.59 3.18
N GLN A 72 0.32 -1.15 3.63
CA GLN A 72 -0.83 -0.95 2.74
C GLN A 72 -0.50 0.04 1.62
N GLU A 73 0.21 1.14 1.90
CA GLU A 73 0.70 2.06 0.86
C GLU A 73 1.66 1.33 -0.12
N GLN A 74 2.58 0.51 0.39
CA GLN A 74 3.50 -0.30 -0.42
C GLN A 74 2.81 -1.37 -1.27
N LEU A 75 1.60 -1.79 -0.89
CA LEU A 75 0.75 -2.71 -1.67
C LEU A 75 -0.26 -1.98 -2.59
N TRP A 76 -0.11 -0.66 -2.76
CA TRP A 76 -1.06 0.19 -3.50
C TRP A 76 -2.49 0.15 -2.93
N LEU A 77 -2.63 0.07 -1.61
CA LEU A 77 -3.90 0.09 -0.88
C LEU A 77 -4.06 1.43 -0.13
N HIS A 78 -3.94 2.55 -0.84
CA HIS A 78 -3.99 3.90 -0.26
C HIS A 78 -5.30 4.20 0.47
N LEU A 79 -6.43 3.66 0.01
CA LEU A 79 -7.71 3.85 0.69
C LEU A 79 -7.76 3.10 2.04
N ASP A 80 -7.23 1.88 2.10
CA ASP A 80 -7.13 1.07 3.32
C ASP A 80 -6.12 1.70 4.30
N ALA A 81 -5.03 2.27 3.78
CA ALA A 81 -4.07 3.04 4.57
C ALA A 81 -4.72 4.28 5.18
N LEU A 82 -5.54 5.01 4.42
CA LEU A 82 -6.29 6.17 4.92
C LEU A 82 -7.21 5.76 6.08
N GLU A 83 -7.94 4.66 5.94
CA GLU A 83 -8.80 4.11 7.02
C GLU A 83 -7.98 3.74 8.25
N THR A 84 -6.87 3.04 8.07
CA THR A 84 -6.00 2.58 9.16
C THR A 84 -5.39 3.75 9.92
N TYR A 85 -4.87 4.76 9.20
CA TYR A 85 -4.36 5.99 9.80
C TYR A 85 -5.48 6.75 10.53
N TYR A 86 -6.65 6.92 9.92
CA TYR A 86 -7.79 7.56 10.57
C TYR A 86 -8.22 6.83 11.85
N GLY A 87 -8.25 5.50 11.81
CA GLY A 87 -8.49 4.65 12.98
C GLY A 87 -7.46 4.86 14.09
N ALA A 88 -6.18 5.01 13.75
CA ALA A 88 -5.14 5.37 14.72
C ALA A 88 -5.39 6.75 15.35
N LEU A 89 -5.89 7.73 14.59
CA LEU A 89 -6.22 9.06 15.12
C LEU A 89 -7.39 9.03 16.11
N ARG A 90 -8.34 8.10 15.96
CA ARG A 90 -9.44 7.93 16.91
C ARG A 90 -8.97 7.46 18.29
N LEU A 91 -7.81 6.81 18.36
CA LEU A 91 -7.22 6.37 19.63
C LEU A 91 -6.60 7.51 20.45
N ASP A 92 -6.41 8.71 19.88
CA ASP A 92 -6.03 9.92 20.64
C ASP A 92 -7.15 10.36 21.62
N GLY A 93 -8.31 9.69 21.60
CA GLY A 93 -9.43 9.93 22.51
C GLY A 93 -10.20 11.23 22.21
N ARG A 94 -9.93 11.85 21.06
CA ARG A 94 -10.53 13.12 20.65
C ARG A 94 -11.61 12.91 19.61
N ASN A 95 -12.78 13.48 19.86
CA ASN A 95 -13.83 13.54 18.85
C ASN A 95 -13.63 14.74 17.90
N SER A 96 -14.33 14.73 16.77
CA SER A 96 -14.24 15.80 15.76
C SER A 96 -14.65 17.17 16.32
N ALA A 97 -15.62 17.23 17.24
CA ALA A 97 -16.05 18.47 17.87
C ALA A 97 -14.94 19.14 18.70
N GLN A 98 -14.23 18.37 19.53
CA GLN A 98 -13.09 18.85 20.32
C GLN A 98 -11.94 19.33 19.44
N ARG A 99 -11.69 18.64 18.31
CA ARG A 99 -10.74 19.09 17.30
C ARG A 99 -11.20 20.40 16.65
N ASN A 100 -12.44 20.49 16.19
CA ASN A 100 -12.98 21.65 15.48
C ASN A 100 -13.01 22.90 16.36
N ALA A 101 -13.38 22.74 17.65
CA ALA A 101 -13.29 23.81 18.64
C ALA A 101 -11.85 24.36 18.76
N ARG A 102 -10.85 23.50 18.62
CA ARG A 102 -9.43 23.88 18.61
C ARG A 102 -9.01 24.54 17.29
N THR A 103 -9.47 24.03 16.15
CA THR A 103 -9.21 24.62 14.83
C THR A 103 -9.66 26.07 14.78
N GLY A 104 -10.78 26.40 15.45
CA GLY A 104 -11.27 27.79 15.58
C GLY A 104 -10.45 28.71 16.49
N MET A 105 -9.47 28.19 17.25
CA MET A 105 -8.62 29.00 18.13
C MET A 105 -7.42 29.60 17.38
N ARG A 106 -7.04 30.82 17.73
CA ARG A 106 -5.81 31.46 17.22
C ARG A 106 -4.57 30.61 17.54
N SER A 107 -3.58 30.60 16.65
CA SER A 107 -2.36 29.77 16.81
C SER A 107 -1.51 30.10 18.05
N TRP A 108 -1.68 31.30 18.61
CA TRP A 108 -1.00 31.76 19.83
C TRP A 108 -1.87 31.69 21.08
N ASP A 109 -3.10 31.18 20.99
CA ASP A 109 -3.99 31.06 22.16
C ASP A 109 -3.34 30.15 23.22
N PRO A 110 -3.07 30.64 24.44
CA PRO A 110 -2.42 29.85 25.48
C PRO A 110 -3.26 28.62 25.88
N ARG A 111 -4.59 28.64 25.70
CA ARG A 111 -5.46 27.47 25.90
C ARG A 111 -5.09 26.33 24.95
N ARG A 112 -4.59 26.64 23.75
CA ARG A 112 -4.12 25.66 22.75
C ARG A 112 -2.89 24.88 23.24
N THR A 113 -2.05 25.51 24.06
CA THR A 113 -0.80 24.96 24.62
C THR A 113 -0.94 24.40 26.04
N LEU A 114 -1.80 24.99 26.87
CA LEU A 114 -1.94 24.66 28.29
C LEU A 114 -2.99 23.57 28.57
N ARG A 115 -4.05 23.45 27.75
CA ARG A 115 -5.22 22.62 28.06
C ARG A 115 -4.99 21.11 27.92
N HIS A 116 -3.91 20.66 27.28
CA HIS A 116 -3.65 19.22 27.06
C HIS A 116 -2.17 18.86 27.15
N ARG A 117 -1.64 18.96 28.37
CA ARG A 117 -0.22 18.84 28.67
C ARG A 117 0.39 17.43 28.49
N TYR A 118 -0.38 16.36 28.24
CA TYR A 118 0.17 14.98 28.30
C TYR A 118 -0.27 13.95 27.24
N GLY A 119 -1.31 14.18 26.41
CA GLY A 119 -1.77 13.16 25.44
C GLY A 119 -1.05 13.16 24.08
N TRP A 120 -0.64 14.34 23.63
CA TRP A 120 -0.12 14.59 22.27
C TRP A 120 1.31 14.12 22.02
N TRP A 121 1.96 13.72 23.09
CA TRP A 121 3.35 13.31 23.11
C TRP A 121 3.54 11.80 23.12
N ARG A 122 2.47 11.01 22.94
CA ARG A 122 2.65 9.66 22.42
C ARG A 122 3.26 9.81 21.03
N GLY A 123 4.54 9.44 20.90
CA GLY A 123 5.33 9.69 19.68
C GLY A 123 4.62 9.22 18.40
N GLY A 124 3.84 8.14 18.49
CA GLY A 124 3.07 7.59 17.38
C GLY A 124 1.89 8.46 16.89
N VAL A 125 1.30 9.34 17.72
CA VAL A 125 0.14 10.17 17.28
C VAL A 125 0.59 11.21 16.25
N LEU A 126 1.71 11.88 16.48
CA LEU A 126 2.20 12.92 15.57
C LEU A 126 2.57 12.34 14.21
N GLU A 127 3.23 11.18 14.21
CA GLU A 127 3.59 10.44 13.01
C GLU A 127 2.34 9.96 12.27
N ALA A 128 1.39 9.33 12.95
CA ALA A 128 0.12 8.90 12.36
C ALA A 128 -0.66 10.07 11.74
N ARG A 129 -0.70 11.23 12.42
CA ARG A 129 -1.35 12.45 11.88
C ARG A 129 -0.65 12.96 10.64
N PHE A 130 0.68 12.97 10.63
CA PHE A 130 1.44 13.39 9.47
C PHE A 130 1.23 12.44 8.29
N ARG A 131 1.33 11.12 8.50
CA ARG A 131 1.09 10.13 7.45
C ARG A 131 -0.35 10.16 6.93
N TYR A 132 -1.34 10.35 7.81
CA TYR A 132 -2.73 10.62 7.43
C TYR A 132 -2.84 11.83 6.48
N ALA A 133 -2.20 12.94 6.82
CA ALA A 133 -2.20 14.14 5.99
C ALA A 133 -1.49 13.90 4.65
N VAL A 134 -0.37 13.16 4.63
CA VAL A 134 0.33 12.80 3.39
C VAL A 134 -0.56 11.94 2.50
N VAL A 135 -1.22 10.89 3.01
CA VAL A 135 -2.12 10.03 2.22
C VAL A 135 -3.31 10.82 1.63
N LEU A 136 -3.83 11.81 2.35
CA LEU A 136 -4.80 12.77 1.81
C LEU A 136 -4.18 13.66 0.71
N GLY A 137 -2.94 14.11 0.90
CA GLY A 137 -2.21 14.95 -0.06
C GLY A 137 -1.74 14.22 -1.32
N VAL A 138 -1.65 12.89 -1.30
CA VAL A 138 -1.51 12.04 -2.50
C VAL A 138 -2.89 11.68 -3.06
N ALA A 139 -3.73 12.71 -3.20
CA ALA A 139 -5.13 12.56 -3.60
C ALA A 139 -5.27 11.96 -5.01
N GLU A 140 -4.28 12.12 -5.89
CA GLU A 140 -4.26 11.48 -7.22
C GLU A 140 -4.30 9.94 -7.15
N ARG A 141 -3.82 9.34 -6.04
CA ARG A 141 -3.93 7.89 -5.79
C ARG A 141 -5.13 7.57 -4.91
N THR A 142 -5.31 8.32 -3.82
CA THR A 142 -6.35 8.04 -2.82
C THR A 142 -7.76 8.32 -3.37
N ALA A 143 -7.96 9.44 -4.08
CA ALA A 143 -9.23 9.76 -4.73
C ALA A 143 -9.51 8.85 -5.94
N ASP A 144 -8.47 8.44 -6.69
CA ASP A 144 -8.62 7.42 -7.75
C ASP A 144 -9.19 6.12 -7.17
N GLN A 145 -8.64 5.64 -6.04
CA GLN A 145 -9.18 4.46 -5.35
C GLN A 145 -10.57 4.69 -4.76
N TRP A 146 -10.86 5.90 -4.27
CA TRP A 146 -12.17 6.27 -3.73
C TRP A 146 -13.27 6.23 -4.80
N CYS A 147 -12.99 6.82 -5.96
CA CYS A 147 -13.95 7.04 -7.05
C CYS A 147 -14.07 5.86 -8.02
N LYS A 148 -13.16 4.88 -7.97
CA LYS A 148 -13.28 3.66 -8.78
C LYS A 148 -14.65 3.01 -8.61
N GLY A 149 -15.34 2.85 -9.74
CA GLY A 149 -16.69 2.32 -9.84
C GLY A 149 -16.81 0.85 -9.44
N ASP A 150 -18.06 0.38 -9.41
CA ASP A 150 -18.44 -0.94 -8.92
C ASP A 150 -18.46 -2.02 -10.01
N ASP A 151 -18.20 -1.66 -11.27
CA ASP A 151 -18.22 -2.55 -12.44
C ASP A 151 -16.85 -3.18 -12.79
N PRO A 152 -16.85 -4.42 -13.32
CA PRO A 152 -16.05 -5.52 -12.79
C PRO A 152 -14.62 -5.61 -13.38
N PRO A 153 -13.67 -6.27 -12.68
CA PRO A 153 -13.76 -7.69 -12.29
C PRO A 153 -13.59 -8.03 -10.80
N CYS A 154 -13.43 -7.10 -9.86
CA CYS A 154 -12.95 -7.44 -8.50
C CYS A 154 -14.00 -7.28 -7.39
N PRO A 155 -14.98 -8.20 -7.20
CA PRO A 155 -16.11 -8.01 -6.30
C PRO A 155 -15.71 -7.79 -4.83
N ARG A 156 -14.69 -8.50 -4.32
CA ARG A 156 -14.24 -8.33 -2.92
C ARG A 156 -13.57 -6.98 -2.71
N ARG A 157 -12.77 -6.54 -3.68
CA ARG A 157 -12.10 -5.23 -3.58
C ARG A 157 -13.13 -4.10 -3.68
N THR A 158 -14.10 -4.22 -4.58
CA THR A 158 -15.24 -3.28 -4.67
C THR A 158 -16.01 -3.21 -3.36
N HIS A 159 -16.35 -4.36 -2.78
CA HIS A 159 -17.03 -4.42 -1.48
C HIS A 159 -16.22 -3.75 -0.35
N ALA A 160 -14.92 -4.04 -0.25
CA ALA A 160 -14.05 -3.42 0.75
C ALA A 160 -14.01 -1.89 0.60
N ARG A 161 -13.85 -1.37 -0.63
CA ARG A 161 -13.89 0.07 -0.88
C ARG A 161 -15.22 0.69 -0.46
N LYS A 162 -16.34 0.04 -0.78
CA LYS A 162 -17.68 0.49 -0.37
C LYS A 162 -17.80 0.57 1.16
N GLN A 163 -17.35 -0.45 1.89
CA GLN A 163 -17.36 -0.43 3.35
C GLN A 163 -16.52 0.72 3.91
N ILE A 164 -15.31 0.91 3.37
CA ILE A 164 -14.43 2.03 3.77
C ILE A 164 -15.12 3.37 3.52
N ARG A 165 -15.73 3.58 2.35
CA ARG A 165 -16.44 4.82 2.02
C ARG A 165 -17.60 5.08 2.96
N GLN A 166 -18.42 4.06 3.25
CA GLN A 166 -19.54 4.16 4.19
C GLN A 166 -19.07 4.54 5.60
N ALA A 167 -17.92 4.03 6.04
CA ALA A 167 -17.35 4.37 7.34
C ALA A 167 -16.67 5.75 7.36
N LEU A 168 -15.91 6.09 6.32
CA LEU A 168 -15.06 7.27 6.29
C LEU A 168 -15.75 8.53 5.78
N ALA A 169 -16.71 8.47 4.86
CA ALA A 169 -17.37 9.67 4.33
C ALA A 169 -17.96 10.58 5.44
N PRO A 170 -18.81 10.09 6.36
CA PRO A 170 -19.35 10.92 7.45
C PRO A 170 -18.26 11.36 8.44
N ALA A 171 -17.25 10.51 8.66
CA ALA A 171 -16.13 10.80 9.54
C ALA A 171 -15.25 11.95 9.01
N LEU A 172 -14.93 11.93 7.71
CA LEU A 172 -14.19 12.98 7.02
C LEU A 172 -15.00 14.27 6.97
N ALA A 173 -16.31 14.19 6.66
CA ALA A 173 -17.20 15.34 6.67
C ALA A 173 -17.24 16.02 8.05
N ALA A 174 -17.46 15.25 9.11
CA ALA A 174 -17.47 15.76 10.48
C ALA A 174 -16.13 16.38 10.92
N ARG A 175 -15.01 15.85 10.40
CA ARG A 175 -13.67 16.30 10.77
C ARG A 175 -13.20 17.55 10.02
N HIS A 176 -13.56 17.66 8.75
CA HIS A 176 -12.96 18.65 7.83
C HIS A 176 -13.92 19.71 7.33
N TRP A 177 -15.19 19.75 7.78
CA TRP A 177 -16.17 20.73 7.30
C TRP A 177 -15.67 22.19 7.39
N ARG A 178 -14.86 22.52 8.41
CA ARG A 178 -14.30 23.87 8.57
C ARG A 178 -13.36 24.30 7.45
N ALA A 179 -12.74 23.35 6.73
CA ALA A 179 -11.89 23.67 5.59
C ALA A 179 -12.68 24.21 4.38
N PHE A 180 -14.02 24.09 4.40
CA PHE A 180 -14.90 24.46 3.29
C PHE A 180 -15.73 25.72 3.56
N THR A 181 -15.67 26.30 4.77
CA THR A 181 -16.37 27.57 5.07
C THR A 181 -15.81 28.69 4.22
N GLY A 182 -16.68 29.50 3.60
CA GLY A 182 -16.33 30.57 2.68
C GLY A 182 -16.11 30.11 1.22
N LEU A 183 -16.07 28.80 0.96
CA LEU A 183 -15.95 28.27 -0.39
C LEU A 183 -17.32 28.12 -1.04
N LYS A 184 -17.38 28.30 -2.37
CA LYS A 184 -18.57 28.01 -3.16
C LYS A 184 -18.36 26.70 -3.94
N PRO A 185 -19.05 25.61 -3.56
CA PRO A 185 -18.88 24.31 -4.22
C PRO A 185 -19.55 24.29 -5.60
N PRO A 186 -19.15 23.36 -6.48
CA PRO A 186 -19.75 23.22 -7.81
C PRO A 186 -21.26 22.97 -7.71
N GLY A 187 -22.02 23.74 -8.50
CA GLY A 187 -23.48 23.65 -8.58
C GLY A 187 -24.26 24.35 -7.46
N ARG A 188 -23.62 25.08 -6.54
CA ARG A 188 -24.29 26.00 -5.61
C ARG A 188 -24.25 27.45 -6.12
N ALA A 189 -25.30 28.21 -5.79
CA ALA A 189 -25.36 29.64 -6.06
C ALA A 189 -24.48 30.46 -5.10
N GLU A 190 -24.53 30.13 -3.80
CA GLU A 190 -23.88 30.88 -2.72
C GLU A 190 -22.77 30.07 -2.03
N PRO A 191 -21.72 30.74 -1.49
CA PRO A 191 -20.70 30.10 -0.68
C PRO A 191 -21.23 29.61 0.67
N PHE A 192 -20.51 28.67 1.28
CA PHE A 192 -20.81 28.23 2.64
C PHE A 192 -20.54 29.34 3.66
N GLY A 193 -21.54 29.65 4.49
CA GLY A 193 -21.37 30.58 5.61
C GLY A 193 -20.48 30.01 6.73
N PRO A 194 -19.94 30.88 7.61
CA PRO A 194 -19.02 30.47 8.69
C PRO A 194 -19.65 29.53 9.73
N ASP A 195 -20.98 29.60 9.93
CA ASP A 195 -21.71 28.80 10.91
C ASP A 195 -22.54 27.67 10.28
N GLN A 196 -22.36 27.40 8.98
CA GLN A 196 -23.13 26.39 8.24
C GLN A 196 -22.54 24.97 8.35
N GLU A 197 -22.30 24.46 9.56
CA GLU A 197 -21.77 23.10 9.74
C GLU A 197 -22.65 22.04 9.05
N GLY A 198 -23.96 22.05 9.31
CA GLY A 198 -24.90 21.06 8.76
C GLY A 198 -24.88 20.98 7.23
N PRO A 199 -25.12 22.10 6.52
CA PRO A 199 -25.09 22.13 5.06
C PRO A 199 -23.75 21.72 4.44
N VAL A 200 -22.62 22.10 5.07
CA VAL A 200 -21.29 21.68 4.58
C VAL A 200 -21.09 20.18 4.73
N ARG A 201 -21.47 19.63 5.89
CA ARG A 201 -21.34 18.19 6.16
C ARG A 201 -22.20 17.36 5.24
N GLU A 202 -23.45 17.75 5.02
CA GLU A 202 -24.37 17.07 4.09
C GLU A 202 -23.82 17.07 2.66
N TRP A 203 -23.25 18.20 2.22
CA TRP A 203 -22.61 18.29 0.92
C TRP A 203 -21.38 17.37 0.81
N LEU A 204 -20.50 17.37 1.82
CA LEU A 204 -19.33 16.48 1.86
C LEU A 204 -19.73 15.01 1.86
N GLU A 205 -20.73 14.63 2.66
CA GLU A 205 -21.26 13.26 2.71
C GLU A 205 -21.88 12.85 1.37
N THR A 206 -22.48 13.77 0.64
CA THR A 206 -23.05 13.52 -0.69
C THR A 206 -21.96 13.32 -1.75
N GLU A 207 -20.94 14.18 -1.78
CA GLU A 207 -19.84 14.08 -2.76
C GLU A 207 -18.92 12.89 -2.47
N LEU A 208 -18.65 12.59 -1.20
CA LEU A 208 -17.85 11.43 -0.79
C LEU A 208 -18.67 10.12 -0.79
N GLY A 209 -19.99 10.20 -0.63
CA GLY A 209 -20.92 9.07 -0.55
C GLY A 209 -21.23 8.45 -1.90
N GLU A 210 -21.97 7.33 -1.90
CA GLU A 210 -22.02 6.42 -3.06
C GLU A 210 -22.61 7.01 -4.36
N ARG A 211 -23.35 8.12 -4.29
CA ARG A 211 -24.13 8.65 -5.42
C ARG A 211 -23.35 9.53 -6.40
N ARG A 212 -22.38 10.34 -5.95
CA ARG A 212 -21.68 11.32 -6.81
C ARG A 212 -20.22 10.96 -7.07
N ARG A 213 -19.37 10.92 -6.03
CA ARG A 213 -17.93 10.58 -6.07
C ARG A 213 -17.21 11.00 -7.35
N ARG A 214 -17.38 12.26 -7.75
CA ARG A 214 -16.71 12.78 -8.94
C ARG A 214 -15.23 12.92 -8.61
N TYR A 215 -14.37 12.26 -9.38
CA TYR A 215 -12.93 12.22 -9.12
C TYR A 215 -12.30 13.61 -8.88
N PRO A 216 -12.56 14.64 -9.70
CA PRO A 216 -11.94 15.95 -9.48
C PRO A 216 -12.39 16.61 -8.17
N THR A 217 -13.69 16.52 -7.84
CA THR A 217 -14.26 17.05 -6.60
C THR A 217 -13.72 16.32 -5.36
N VAL A 218 -13.69 14.98 -5.38
CA VAL A 218 -13.14 14.18 -4.26
C VAL A 218 -11.66 14.46 -4.05
N ARG A 219 -10.90 14.62 -5.14
CA ARG A 219 -9.48 14.97 -5.07
C ARG A 219 -9.27 16.34 -4.43
N GLU A 220 -10.04 17.35 -4.82
CA GLU A 220 -9.96 18.69 -4.22
C GLU A 220 -10.37 18.68 -2.74
N ILE A 221 -11.41 17.92 -2.36
CA ILE A 221 -11.81 17.69 -0.96
C ILE A 221 -10.63 17.14 -0.14
N PHE A 222 -9.95 16.10 -0.65
CA PHE A 222 -8.81 15.51 0.06
C PHE A 222 -7.60 16.45 0.16
N GLN A 223 -7.34 17.27 -0.86
CA GLN A 223 -6.27 18.27 -0.80
C GLN A 223 -6.57 19.40 0.20
N LEU A 224 -7.82 19.84 0.30
CA LEU A 224 -8.25 20.80 1.32
C LEU A 224 -8.10 20.22 2.73
N ALA A 225 -8.53 18.97 2.93
CA ALA A 225 -8.34 18.25 4.18
C ALA A 225 -6.85 18.09 4.54
N CYS A 226 -5.99 17.76 3.56
CA CYS A 226 -4.54 17.71 3.72
C CYS A 226 -3.96 19.05 4.16
N LYS A 227 -4.29 20.14 3.47
CA LYS A 227 -3.84 21.51 3.79
C LYS A 227 -4.23 21.89 5.22
N GLU A 228 -5.48 21.62 5.61
CA GLU A 228 -5.94 21.86 6.99
C GLU A 228 -5.14 21.04 8.00
N GLU A 229 -4.93 19.74 7.76
CA GLU A 229 -4.15 18.88 8.67
C GLU A 229 -2.70 19.35 8.82
N MET A 230 -2.04 19.73 7.73
CA MET A 230 -0.67 20.24 7.76
C MET A 230 -0.58 21.58 8.52
N GLN A 231 -1.57 22.46 8.36
CA GLN A 231 -1.67 23.69 9.14
C GLN A 231 -1.85 23.41 10.63
N GLN A 232 -2.75 22.48 10.98
CA GLN A 232 -2.96 22.10 12.37
C GLN A 232 -1.70 21.47 12.95
N LEU A 233 -1.07 20.52 12.27
CA LEU A 233 0.18 19.87 12.68
C LEU A 233 1.29 20.89 12.97
N ALA A 234 1.51 21.85 12.08
CA ALA A 234 2.53 22.88 12.25
C ALA A 234 2.22 23.86 13.39
N ALA A 235 0.94 24.18 13.63
CA ALA A 235 0.52 25.04 14.74
C ALA A 235 0.52 24.29 16.09
N ASP A 236 0.30 22.98 16.04
CA ASP A 236 0.32 22.06 17.17
C ASP A 236 1.75 21.68 17.58
N TYR A 237 2.72 21.80 16.65
CA TYR A 237 4.13 21.56 16.93
C TYR A 237 4.67 22.56 17.96
N PRO A 238 5.08 22.11 19.16
CA PRO A 238 5.35 23.02 20.26
C PRO A 238 6.57 23.90 19.99
N ARG A 239 6.36 25.22 20.07
CA ARG A 239 7.42 26.22 19.91
C ARG A 239 8.48 26.15 21.04
N MET A 240 8.16 25.51 22.18
CA MET A 240 8.97 25.54 23.42
C MET A 240 9.56 24.19 23.87
N ILE A 241 9.69 23.19 22.98
CA ILE A 241 10.25 21.86 23.30
C ILE A 241 11.62 21.95 23.99
N ARG A 242 12.49 22.84 23.49
CA ARG A 242 13.85 23.02 24.01
C ARG A 242 13.90 23.59 25.43
N LEU A 243 12.87 24.31 25.87
CA LEU A 243 12.84 24.96 27.18
C LEU A 243 12.34 24.04 28.31
N ARG A 244 11.59 22.97 27.99
CA ARG A 244 10.97 22.10 29.02
C ARG A 244 11.56 20.70 29.12
N HIS A 245 12.19 20.19 28.05
CA HIS A 245 12.86 18.88 28.07
C HIS A 245 14.19 18.94 27.32
N PRO A 246 15.26 19.51 27.92
CA PRO A 246 16.57 19.63 27.27
C PRO A 246 17.19 18.27 26.89
N PHE A 247 16.75 17.17 27.55
CA PHE A 247 17.26 15.82 27.34
C PHE A 247 16.36 14.92 26.47
N VAL A 248 15.14 15.34 26.13
CA VAL A 248 14.32 14.63 25.15
C VAL A 248 14.83 15.02 23.77
N ARG A 249 15.79 14.26 23.27
CA ARG A 249 16.12 14.26 21.85
C ARG A 249 14.82 13.96 21.11
N ALA A 250 14.28 14.95 20.40
CA ALA A 250 13.20 14.75 19.45
C ALA A 250 13.69 13.76 18.38
N HIS A 251 13.40 12.48 18.60
CA HIS A 251 13.79 11.37 17.71
C HIS A 251 12.69 11.05 16.68
N GLY A 252 11.77 12.00 16.45
CA GLY A 252 10.80 11.90 15.37
C GLY A 252 11.43 12.28 14.03
N THR A 253 11.00 11.60 12.97
CA THR A 253 11.21 11.93 11.55
C THR A 253 10.77 13.37 11.21
N LEU A 254 9.91 13.96 12.04
CA LEU A 254 9.27 15.25 11.80
C LEU A 254 9.97 16.42 12.50
N THR A 255 10.69 17.20 11.71
CA THR A 255 11.28 18.47 12.14
C THR A 255 10.27 19.63 12.02
N ARG A 256 10.51 20.73 12.73
CA ARG A 256 9.73 21.98 12.56
C ARG A 256 9.81 22.52 11.13
N THR A 257 10.96 22.39 10.49
CA THR A 257 11.18 22.84 9.12
C THR A 257 10.39 21.99 8.14
N SER A 258 10.43 20.67 8.28
CA SER A 258 9.62 19.71 7.53
C SER A 258 8.13 20.04 7.63
N LEU A 259 7.60 20.30 8.83
CA LEU A 259 6.20 20.67 9.02
C LEU A 259 5.84 22.02 8.37
N ARG A 260 6.73 23.02 8.46
CA ARG A 260 6.54 24.31 7.78
C ARG A 260 6.56 24.18 6.27
N LEU A 261 7.51 23.43 5.73
CA LEU A 261 7.62 23.19 4.30
C LEU A 261 6.36 22.50 3.77
N ASN A 262 5.87 21.49 4.50
CA ASN A 262 4.62 20.81 4.13
C ASN A 262 3.40 21.74 4.19
N ARG A 263 3.29 22.57 5.24
CA ARG A 263 2.20 23.53 5.40
C ARG A 263 2.22 24.66 4.37
N ASP A 264 3.39 25.27 4.16
CA ASP A 264 3.54 26.54 3.44
C ASP A 264 3.78 26.34 1.94
N VAL A 265 4.28 25.17 1.53
CA VAL A 265 4.71 24.92 0.16
C VAL A 265 4.06 23.67 -0.42
N TRP A 266 4.32 22.49 0.16
CA TRP A 266 3.90 21.23 -0.45
C TRP A 266 2.37 21.06 -0.54
N ALA A 267 1.64 21.19 0.58
CA ALA A 267 0.19 21.05 0.57
C ALA A 267 -0.52 22.13 -0.26
N PRO A 268 -0.13 23.42 -0.19
CA PRO A 268 -0.65 24.44 -1.11
C PRO A 268 -0.35 24.16 -2.59
N LEU A 269 0.83 23.63 -2.92
CA LEU A 269 1.19 23.28 -4.30
C LEU A 269 0.31 22.14 -4.83
N ARG A 270 0.12 21.11 -4.00
CA ARG A 270 -0.75 19.96 -4.31
C ARG A 270 -2.22 20.35 -4.45
N LEU A 271 -2.69 21.28 -3.62
CA LEU A 271 -4.02 21.87 -3.76
C LEU A 271 -4.15 22.69 -5.04
N ALA A 272 -3.15 23.51 -5.40
CA ALA A 272 -3.15 24.26 -6.65
C ALA A 272 -3.28 23.32 -7.86
N TRP A 273 -2.54 22.22 -7.84
CA TRP A 273 -2.59 21.19 -8.88
C TRP A 273 -3.99 20.56 -8.99
N ALA A 274 -4.57 20.12 -7.88
CA ALA A 274 -5.91 19.51 -7.90
C ALA A 274 -7.00 20.51 -8.31
N HIS A 275 -6.87 21.77 -7.90
CA HIS A 275 -7.80 22.85 -8.24
C HIS A 275 -7.80 23.16 -9.74
N GLU A 276 -6.61 23.21 -10.37
CA GLU A 276 -6.50 23.37 -11.82
C GLU A 276 -7.10 22.16 -12.56
N ASP A 277 -6.74 20.94 -12.14
CA ASP A 277 -7.24 19.71 -12.75
C ASP A 277 -8.77 19.53 -12.59
N ALA A 278 -9.39 20.21 -11.61
CA ALA A 278 -10.84 20.20 -11.42
C ALA A 278 -11.61 21.01 -12.49
N GLY A 279 -10.96 21.95 -13.20
CA GLY A 279 -11.57 22.65 -14.33
C GLY A 279 -12.87 23.36 -13.94
N SER A 280 -13.99 22.96 -14.57
CA SER A 280 -15.33 23.50 -14.28
C SER A 280 -15.96 22.97 -12.98
N ASP A 281 -15.42 21.90 -12.41
CA ASP A 281 -15.92 21.27 -11.18
C ASP A 281 -15.21 21.77 -9.91
N ARG A 282 -14.37 22.81 -10.05
CA ARG A 282 -13.55 23.36 -8.97
C ARG A 282 -14.35 24.18 -7.97
N MET A 283 -13.87 24.24 -6.73
CA MET A 283 -14.39 25.14 -5.68
C MET A 283 -14.07 26.61 -5.99
N GLU A 284 -15.08 27.46 -6.09
CA GLU A 284 -14.88 28.90 -6.22
C GLU A 284 -14.52 29.55 -4.88
N LEU A 285 -13.90 30.74 -4.95
CA LEU A 285 -13.43 31.54 -3.80
C LEU A 285 -12.31 30.87 -2.98
N LEU A 286 -11.65 29.88 -3.56
CA LEU A 286 -10.51 29.23 -2.92
C LEU A 286 -9.29 30.15 -2.89
N GLU A 287 -8.88 30.55 -1.69
CA GLU A 287 -7.60 31.22 -1.48
C GLU A 287 -6.44 30.22 -1.35
N ASN A 288 -5.46 30.35 -2.24
CA ASN A 288 -4.25 29.54 -2.20
C ASN A 288 -3.00 30.39 -2.47
N PRO A 289 -1.94 30.29 -1.63
CA PRO A 289 -0.74 31.12 -1.78
C PRO A 289 0.13 30.73 -2.98
N LEU A 290 -0.17 29.60 -3.63
CA LEU A 290 0.55 29.11 -4.82
C LEU A 290 -0.41 28.95 -5.99
N SER A 291 0.05 29.35 -7.17
CA SER A 291 -0.61 29.09 -8.45
C SER A 291 -0.16 27.76 -9.04
N TRP A 292 -0.93 27.24 -10.00
CA TRP A 292 -0.50 26.11 -10.82
C TRP A 292 -0.44 26.51 -12.30
N PRO A 293 0.67 26.26 -13.01
CA PRO A 293 1.97 25.82 -12.49
C PRO A 293 2.63 26.89 -11.59
N SER A 294 3.50 26.44 -10.68
CA SER A 294 4.33 27.31 -9.84
C SER A 294 5.75 27.40 -10.40
N SER A 295 6.31 28.61 -10.50
CA SER A 295 7.70 28.78 -10.94
C SER A 295 8.72 28.31 -9.91
N ALA A 296 9.87 27.83 -10.40
CA ALA A 296 11.00 27.42 -9.56
C ALA A 296 11.39 28.49 -8.52
N ASP A 297 11.39 29.78 -8.90
CA ASP A 297 11.72 30.90 -8.02
C ASP A 297 10.72 31.10 -6.88
N THR A 298 9.43 30.93 -7.17
CA THR A 298 8.37 31.05 -6.16
C THR A 298 8.50 29.92 -5.14
N LEU A 299 8.73 28.69 -5.61
CA LEU A 299 8.97 27.53 -4.75
C LEU A 299 10.26 27.70 -3.92
N ALA A 300 11.33 28.19 -4.53
CA ALA A 300 12.60 28.44 -3.84
C ALA A 300 12.45 29.49 -2.74
N ARG A 301 11.70 30.58 -2.98
CA ARG A 301 11.35 31.58 -1.95
C ARG A 301 10.54 30.95 -0.81
N GLY A 302 9.52 30.16 -1.14
CA GLY A 302 8.70 29.43 -0.15
C GLY A 302 9.55 28.49 0.72
N ILE A 303 10.42 27.68 0.11
CA ILE A 303 11.32 26.77 0.82
C ILE A 303 12.30 27.54 1.72
N ARG A 304 12.88 28.64 1.24
CA ARG A 304 13.75 29.51 2.06
C ARG A 304 13.00 30.09 3.26
N SER A 305 11.78 30.58 3.06
CA SER A 305 10.92 31.10 4.12
C SER A 305 10.60 30.03 5.17
N ALA A 306 10.19 28.83 4.73
CA ALA A 306 9.88 27.71 5.62
C ALA A 306 11.09 27.27 6.48
N ARG A 307 12.30 27.32 5.91
CA ARG A 307 13.58 27.02 6.59
C ARG A 307 13.98 28.09 7.61
N GLY A 308 13.57 29.34 7.41
CA GLY A 308 13.91 30.49 8.25
C GLY A 308 15.33 31.03 8.03
N GLY A 309 15.55 32.33 8.28
CA GLY A 309 16.80 33.05 7.95
C GLY A 309 18.05 32.70 8.76
N LEU A 310 17.94 31.94 9.86
CA LEU A 310 19.06 31.64 10.79
C LEU A 310 19.83 30.34 10.44
N ARG A 311 19.90 29.94 9.17
CA ARG A 311 20.60 28.70 8.77
C ARG A 311 22.14 28.80 8.75
N GLY A 312 22.70 30.01 8.72
CA GLY A 312 24.17 30.19 8.76
C GLY A 312 24.82 29.56 10.00
N VAL A 313 24.12 29.58 11.14
CA VAL A 313 24.65 29.10 12.43
C VAL A 313 24.19 27.66 12.76
N HIS A 314 23.04 27.23 12.24
CA HIS A 314 22.45 25.92 12.59
C HIS A 314 23.02 24.70 11.82
N ARG A 315 23.77 24.92 10.74
CA ARG A 315 24.40 23.85 9.94
C ARG A 315 25.44 23.05 10.74
N TRP A 316 26.09 23.69 11.72
CA TRP A 316 27.12 23.09 12.56
C TRP A 316 26.58 22.32 13.78
N LEU A 317 25.30 22.52 14.13
CA LEU A 317 24.71 22.05 15.40
C LEU A 317 23.57 21.02 15.23
N SER A 318 23.21 20.67 13.99
CA SER A 318 22.07 19.79 13.71
C SER A 318 22.53 18.39 13.27
N PRO A 319 21.97 17.29 13.82
CA PRO A 319 22.27 15.93 13.37
C PRO A 319 21.98 15.75 11.87
N GLY A 320 22.86 15.05 11.13
CA GLY A 320 22.78 14.84 9.67
C GLY A 320 21.41 14.36 9.18
N TRP A 321 20.80 13.40 9.88
CA TRP A 321 19.45 12.89 9.58
C TRP A 321 18.33 13.95 9.56
N ARG A 322 18.42 15.01 10.38
CA ARG A 322 17.41 16.09 10.36
C ARG A 322 17.53 16.98 9.12
N LEU A 323 18.73 17.11 8.56
CA LEU A 323 18.93 17.79 7.29
C LEU A 323 18.41 16.94 6.13
N TRP A 324 18.48 15.61 6.24
CA TRP A 324 17.98 14.69 5.22
C TRP A 324 16.49 14.91 4.94
N GLN A 325 15.61 14.79 5.95
CA GLN A 325 14.15 14.93 5.75
C GLN A 325 13.77 16.31 5.19
N ASP A 326 14.42 17.38 5.67
CA ASP A 326 14.17 18.75 5.22
C ASP A 326 14.56 18.98 3.74
N ASN A 327 15.58 18.27 3.28
CA ASN A 327 16.04 18.31 1.90
C ASN A 327 15.20 17.41 1.01
N TYR A 328 14.87 16.20 1.47
CA TYR A 328 13.98 15.28 0.78
C TYR A 328 12.59 15.90 0.54
N ASN A 329 11.95 16.47 1.56
CA ASN A 329 10.65 17.14 1.35
C ASN A 329 10.76 18.34 0.40
N ALA A 330 11.90 19.04 0.37
CA ALA A 330 12.14 20.11 -0.59
C ALA A 330 12.31 19.57 -2.02
N ALA A 331 12.96 18.40 -2.19
CA ALA A 331 13.01 17.71 -3.47
C ALA A 331 11.61 17.31 -3.95
N CYS A 332 10.76 16.77 -3.06
CA CYS A 332 9.37 16.45 -3.36
C CYS A 332 8.60 17.66 -3.90
N VAL A 333 8.78 18.86 -3.32
CA VAL A 333 8.13 20.09 -3.81
C VAL A 333 8.49 20.38 -5.26
N TYR A 334 9.78 20.33 -5.61
CA TYR A 334 10.22 20.58 -6.98
C TYR A 334 9.75 19.47 -7.93
N ALA A 335 9.83 18.21 -7.51
CA ALA A 335 9.39 17.06 -8.28
C ALA A 335 7.88 17.10 -8.58
N VAL A 336 7.07 17.47 -7.59
CA VAL A 336 5.62 17.68 -7.78
C VAL A 336 5.37 18.79 -8.80
N ALA A 337 6.07 19.92 -8.70
CA ALA A 337 5.88 21.06 -9.61
C ALA A 337 6.17 20.72 -11.08
N MET A 338 7.04 19.73 -11.35
CA MET A 338 7.27 19.23 -12.69
C MET A 338 5.98 18.72 -13.35
N ASN A 339 4.95 18.36 -12.57
CA ASN A 339 3.66 17.92 -13.12
C ASN A 339 2.96 18.98 -13.97
N GLY A 340 3.18 20.27 -13.68
CA GLY A 340 2.57 21.39 -14.41
C GLY A 340 3.33 21.82 -15.66
N THR A 341 4.48 21.22 -15.98
CA THR A 341 5.31 21.62 -17.12
C THR A 341 4.85 20.97 -18.43
N ARG A 342 4.20 21.73 -19.32
CA ARG A 342 3.71 21.28 -20.64
C ARG A 342 4.33 22.09 -21.79
N GLY A 343 4.52 21.48 -22.95
CA GLY A 343 5.07 22.14 -24.15
C GLY A 343 6.59 22.41 -24.10
N GLN A 344 7.11 23.10 -25.12
CA GLN A 344 8.56 23.34 -25.29
C GLN A 344 9.15 24.21 -24.16
N SER A 345 8.55 25.36 -23.83
CA SER A 345 8.97 26.19 -22.69
C SER A 345 8.84 25.43 -21.36
N GLY A 346 7.89 24.49 -21.27
CA GLY A 346 7.77 23.59 -20.13
C GLY A 346 8.96 22.63 -19.97
N SER A 347 9.64 22.22 -21.05
CA SER A 347 10.81 21.34 -20.96
C SER A 347 12.00 21.99 -20.26
N GLN A 348 12.23 23.29 -20.48
CA GLN A 348 13.32 24.02 -19.81
C GLN A 348 13.02 24.21 -18.32
N GLU A 349 11.81 24.65 -17.97
CA GLU A 349 11.39 24.78 -16.58
C GLU A 349 11.44 23.42 -15.85
N ARG A 350 11.03 22.33 -16.54
CA ARG A 350 11.10 20.98 -16.00
C ARG A 350 12.52 20.57 -15.65
N ARG A 351 13.48 20.82 -16.54
CA ARG A 351 14.90 20.56 -16.29
C ARG A 351 15.43 21.38 -15.12
N ALA A 352 15.09 22.66 -15.04
CA ALA A 352 15.48 23.51 -13.92
C ALA A 352 14.90 23.01 -12.57
N LEU A 353 13.63 22.57 -12.56
CA LEU A 353 13.01 21.95 -11.38
C LEU A 353 13.69 20.62 -11.02
N ALA A 354 14.04 19.79 -12.01
CA ALA A 354 14.74 18.53 -11.79
C ALA A 354 16.14 18.74 -11.20
N ASP A 355 16.90 19.71 -11.72
CA ASP A 355 18.20 20.11 -11.16
C ASP A 355 18.06 20.55 -9.71
N LEU A 356 17.10 21.44 -9.41
CA LEU A 356 16.83 21.88 -8.04
C LEU A 356 16.44 20.74 -7.11
N ALA A 357 15.64 19.78 -7.59
CA ALA A 357 15.23 18.60 -6.83
C ALA A 357 16.44 17.71 -6.49
N VAL A 358 17.24 17.37 -7.50
CA VAL A 358 18.44 16.53 -7.35
C VAL A 358 19.48 17.22 -6.48
N ASP A 359 19.69 18.53 -6.61
CA ASP A 359 20.58 19.29 -5.73
C ASP A 359 20.15 19.20 -4.25
N LYS A 360 18.85 19.08 -3.96
CA LYS A 360 18.40 18.83 -2.58
C LYS A 360 18.72 17.41 -2.15
N LEU A 361 18.57 16.41 -3.01
CA LEU A 361 18.92 15.03 -2.70
C LEU A 361 20.44 14.86 -2.46
N GLU A 362 21.27 15.43 -3.33
CA GLU A 362 22.75 15.42 -3.25
C GLU A 362 23.31 16.23 -2.08
N GLY A 363 22.64 17.35 -1.75
CA GLY A 363 22.99 18.19 -0.60
C GLY A 363 22.93 17.46 0.74
N VAL A 364 22.48 16.19 0.75
CA VAL A 364 22.52 15.28 1.90
C VAL A 364 23.66 14.26 1.83
N GLY A 365 24.02 13.78 0.64
CA GLY A 365 25.05 12.73 0.44
C GLY A 365 26.44 13.12 0.99
N HIS A 366 26.69 14.43 1.13
CA HIS A 366 27.95 14.98 1.64
C HIS A 366 27.95 15.26 3.15
N ALA A 367 26.83 15.07 3.86
CA ALA A 367 26.69 15.42 5.28
C ALA A 367 26.64 14.22 6.24
N ASP A 368 26.42 12.99 5.74
CA ASP A 368 26.37 11.77 6.55
C ASP A 368 27.64 10.92 6.36
N VAL A 369 28.61 11.11 7.26
CA VAL A 369 29.75 10.18 7.45
C VAL A 369 29.35 8.97 8.31
N SER A 370 28.10 8.89 8.77
CA SER A 370 27.61 7.81 9.63
C SER A 370 26.78 6.76 8.87
N GLY A 371 27.37 6.12 7.85
CA GLY A 371 27.08 4.76 7.36
C GLY A 371 25.63 4.29 7.14
N PHE A 372 24.63 5.17 7.16
CA PHE A 372 23.22 4.79 7.11
C PHE A 372 22.50 5.71 6.13
N HIS A 373 22.35 5.26 4.87
CA HIS A 373 21.43 5.88 3.93
C HIS A 373 20.00 5.69 4.50
N PRO A 374 19.33 6.74 5.01
CA PRO A 374 18.09 6.57 5.78
C PRO A 374 16.89 6.18 4.92
N VAL A 375 17.05 6.21 3.59
CA VAL A 375 16.03 5.81 2.62
C VAL A 375 16.48 4.57 1.91
N THR A 376 15.67 3.53 2.04
CA THR A 376 15.80 2.35 1.20
C THR A 376 15.74 2.81 -0.24
N ARG A 377 16.69 2.33 -1.06
CA ARG A 377 16.72 2.53 -2.50
C ARG A 377 15.33 2.41 -3.13
N SER A 378 14.53 1.43 -2.68
CA SER A 378 13.15 1.21 -3.10
C SER A 378 12.24 2.43 -2.91
N TRP A 379 12.33 3.14 -1.80
CA TRP A 379 11.43 4.26 -1.49
C TRP A 379 11.63 5.43 -2.45
N LEU A 380 12.89 5.82 -2.71
CA LEU A 380 13.19 6.91 -3.63
C LEU A 380 12.89 6.52 -5.09
N LEU A 381 13.23 5.29 -5.47
CA LEU A 381 13.19 4.85 -6.86
C LEU A 381 11.84 4.29 -7.33
N ILE A 382 10.96 3.88 -6.41
CA ILE A 382 9.72 3.17 -6.74
C ILE A 382 8.52 3.73 -5.96
N GLU A 383 8.61 3.84 -4.63
CA GLU A 383 7.43 3.96 -3.79
C GLU A 383 6.84 5.38 -3.75
N ASP A 384 7.69 6.41 -3.66
CA ASP A 384 7.24 7.80 -3.48
C ASP A 384 6.52 8.36 -4.74
N PRO A 385 5.24 8.76 -4.65
CA PRO A 385 4.51 9.44 -5.74
C PRO A 385 5.13 10.75 -6.20
N ASP A 386 5.75 11.52 -5.31
CA ASP A 386 6.21 12.87 -5.65
C ASP A 386 7.35 12.84 -6.66
N MET A 387 8.14 11.77 -6.66
CA MET A 387 9.31 11.60 -7.52
C MET A 387 8.98 10.99 -8.89
N GLU A 388 7.71 10.68 -9.17
CA GLU A 388 7.26 9.96 -10.37
C GLU A 388 7.79 10.59 -11.68
N LYS A 389 7.66 11.92 -11.84
CA LYS A 389 8.24 12.63 -13.01
C LYS A 389 9.75 12.83 -12.91
N LEU A 390 10.28 13.02 -11.71
CA LEU A 390 11.72 13.25 -11.51
C LEU A 390 12.55 12.05 -11.99
N ARG A 391 12.05 10.82 -11.79
CA ARG A 391 12.74 9.58 -12.16
C ARG A 391 13.01 9.42 -13.66
N GLN A 392 12.33 10.19 -14.51
CA GLN A 392 12.53 10.15 -15.97
C GLN A 392 13.62 11.11 -16.45
N GLU A 393 14.06 12.03 -15.60
CA GLU A 393 15.01 13.08 -15.98
C GLU A 393 16.44 12.57 -15.96
N SER A 394 17.22 12.91 -16.99
CA SER A 394 18.63 12.48 -17.11
C SER A 394 19.47 12.89 -15.89
N ARG A 395 19.16 14.05 -15.27
CA ARG A 395 19.82 14.50 -14.05
C ARG A 395 19.61 13.53 -12.89
N PHE A 396 18.40 13.00 -12.72
CA PHE A 396 18.08 12.04 -11.68
C PHE A 396 18.66 10.66 -11.98
N ILE A 397 18.63 10.20 -13.24
CA ILE A 397 19.25 8.94 -13.66
C ILE A 397 20.75 8.95 -13.32
N ARG A 398 21.45 10.05 -13.61
CA ARG A 398 22.85 10.24 -13.22
C ARG A 398 23.04 10.20 -11.69
N PHE A 399 22.17 10.86 -10.94
CA PHE A 399 22.20 10.83 -9.48
C PHE A 399 21.99 9.41 -8.93
N GLU A 400 21.06 8.64 -9.51
CA GLU A 400 20.84 7.23 -9.16
C GLU A 400 22.12 6.43 -9.38
N ARG A 401 22.76 6.56 -10.54
CA ARG A 401 24.00 5.86 -10.88
C ARG A 401 25.14 6.15 -9.90
N GLU A 402 25.30 7.42 -9.53
CA GLU A 402 26.36 7.87 -8.61
C GLU A 402 26.08 7.46 -7.15
N THR A 403 24.81 7.43 -6.75
CA THR A 403 24.41 7.15 -5.35
C THR A 403 24.17 5.66 -5.07
N TYR A 404 23.65 4.92 -6.06
CA TYR A 404 23.29 3.50 -5.98
C TYR A 404 23.91 2.72 -7.15
N PRO A 405 25.23 2.49 -7.15
CA PRO A 405 25.91 1.83 -8.27
C PRO A 405 25.30 0.46 -8.59
N HIS A 406 25.02 0.25 -9.87
CA HIS A 406 24.49 -0.99 -10.44
C HIS A 406 25.14 -1.27 -11.79
N ALA A 407 25.07 -2.53 -12.26
CA ALA A 407 25.69 -2.97 -13.51
C ALA A 407 25.15 -2.27 -14.78
N ALA A 408 23.92 -1.73 -14.72
CA ALA A 408 23.19 -1.14 -15.84
C ALA A 408 23.21 0.40 -15.77
N PRO A 409 23.95 1.15 -16.60
CA PRO A 409 24.27 2.55 -16.30
C PRO A 409 23.08 3.52 -16.25
N ASP A 410 22.03 3.33 -17.08
CA ASP A 410 20.91 4.27 -17.23
C ASP A 410 19.57 3.54 -17.21
N ARG A 411 18.71 3.83 -16.23
CA ARG A 411 17.39 3.20 -16.07
C ARG A 411 16.27 4.20 -16.27
N HIS A 412 15.61 4.11 -17.42
CA HIS A 412 14.39 4.88 -17.71
C HIS A 412 13.19 4.34 -16.94
N ARG A 413 13.05 4.75 -15.67
CA ARG A 413 11.96 4.26 -14.80
C ARG A 413 10.58 4.73 -15.29
N PRO A 414 9.57 3.84 -15.31
CA PRO A 414 8.21 4.22 -15.70
C PRO A 414 7.55 5.09 -14.62
N GLU A 415 6.48 5.81 -14.98
CA GLU A 415 5.74 6.65 -14.03
C GLU A 415 5.17 5.83 -12.85
N ARG A 416 4.55 4.68 -13.13
CA ARG A 416 3.85 3.87 -12.13
C ARG A 416 4.49 2.50 -11.92
N PRO A 417 5.71 2.41 -11.36
CA PRO A 417 6.48 1.17 -11.28
C PRO A 417 5.82 0.11 -10.40
N LEU A 418 5.04 0.50 -9.39
CA LEU A 418 4.44 -0.46 -8.46
C LEU A 418 3.33 -1.33 -9.08
N ARG A 419 2.63 -0.83 -10.11
CA ARG A 419 1.54 -1.59 -10.75
C ARG A 419 2.04 -2.88 -11.43
N PRO A 420 3.07 -2.85 -12.30
CA PRO A 420 3.65 -4.07 -12.85
C PRO A 420 4.33 -4.94 -11.79
N GLU A 421 4.99 -4.36 -10.77
CA GLU A 421 5.53 -5.14 -9.63
C GLU A 421 4.44 -5.98 -8.94
N MET A 422 3.28 -5.40 -8.67
CA MET A 422 2.15 -6.11 -8.05
C MET A 422 1.57 -7.21 -8.94
N LYS A 423 1.54 -7.02 -10.26
CA LYS A 423 1.11 -8.06 -11.21
C LYS A 423 2.13 -9.20 -11.28
N ALA A 424 3.41 -8.87 -11.35
CA ALA A 424 4.50 -9.85 -11.32
C ALA A 424 4.50 -10.66 -10.02
N TYR A 425 4.27 -9.99 -8.88
CA TYR A 425 4.07 -10.67 -7.61
C TYR A 425 2.91 -11.66 -7.65
N GLY A 426 1.76 -11.27 -8.20
CA GLY A 426 0.61 -12.17 -8.38
C GLY A 426 0.95 -13.41 -9.22
N ARG A 427 1.68 -13.23 -10.33
CA ARG A 427 2.19 -14.33 -11.16
C ARG A 427 3.14 -15.24 -10.39
N GLN A 428 4.13 -14.67 -9.71
CA GLN A 428 5.14 -15.41 -8.95
C GLN A 428 4.50 -16.21 -7.82
N LEU A 429 3.58 -15.59 -7.08
CA LEU A 429 2.86 -16.24 -5.99
C LEU A 429 2.07 -17.46 -6.49
N LEU A 430 1.23 -17.27 -7.52
CA LEU A 430 0.42 -18.36 -8.08
C LEU A 430 1.29 -19.48 -8.67
N SER A 431 2.34 -19.13 -9.40
CA SER A 431 3.27 -20.09 -10.01
C SER A 431 4.07 -20.86 -8.96
N GLY A 432 4.53 -20.18 -7.90
CA GLY A 432 5.25 -20.79 -6.78
C GLY A 432 4.36 -21.74 -5.99
N CYS A 433 3.12 -21.33 -5.66
CA CYS A 433 2.13 -22.18 -5.01
C CYS A 433 1.81 -23.41 -5.87
N ALA A 434 1.64 -23.23 -7.18
CA ALA A 434 1.41 -24.32 -8.11
C ALA A 434 2.60 -25.29 -8.18
N ALA A 435 3.84 -24.80 -8.17
CA ALA A 435 5.03 -25.65 -8.12
C ALA A 435 5.10 -26.48 -6.83
N VAL A 436 4.80 -25.87 -5.68
CA VAL A 436 4.74 -26.59 -4.40
C VAL A 436 3.67 -27.68 -4.46
N MET A 437 2.45 -27.35 -4.93
CA MET A 437 1.35 -28.30 -4.97
C MET A 437 1.57 -29.43 -5.98
N GLU A 438 2.18 -29.16 -7.13
CA GLU A 438 2.64 -30.17 -8.08
C GLU A 438 3.51 -31.22 -7.36
N HIS A 439 4.51 -30.75 -6.60
CA HIS A 439 5.39 -31.65 -5.84
C HIS A 439 4.68 -32.35 -4.68
N THR A 440 3.78 -31.68 -3.98
CA THR A 440 2.99 -32.27 -2.89
C THR A 440 2.17 -33.46 -3.40
N TRP A 441 1.50 -33.32 -4.55
CA TRP A 441 0.74 -34.43 -5.15
C TRP A 441 1.62 -35.57 -5.65
N ARG A 442 2.82 -35.27 -6.17
CA ARG A 442 3.82 -36.29 -6.51
C ARG A 442 4.27 -37.08 -5.28
N LEU A 443 4.51 -36.41 -4.15
CA LEU A 443 4.87 -37.07 -2.88
C LEU A 443 3.72 -37.92 -2.34
N ARG A 444 2.49 -37.41 -2.36
CA ARG A 444 1.28 -38.16 -1.96
C ARG A 444 1.10 -39.44 -2.75
N ARG A 445 1.42 -39.45 -4.06
CA ARG A 445 1.39 -40.67 -4.88
C ARG A 445 2.33 -41.75 -4.32
N GLY A 446 3.51 -41.37 -3.83
CA GLY A 446 4.47 -42.26 -3.20
C GLY A 446 4.08 -42.74 -1.79
N GLN A 447 3.06 -42.12 -1.17
CA GLN A 447 2.53 -42.50 0.14
C GLN A 447 1.33 -43.46 0.05
N LEU A 448 0.94 -43.87 -1.16
CA LEU A 448 -0.16 -44.81 -1.36
C LEU A 448 0.30 -46.26 -1.11
N PRO A 449 -0.56 -47.13 -0.53
CA PRO A 449 -1.95 -46.86 -0.15
C PRO A 449 -2.07 -46.01 1.12
N ALA A 450 -3.03 -45.09 1.15
CA ALA A 450 -3.33 -44.24 2.29
C ALA A 450 -4.73 -44.54 2.83
N GLU A 451 -4.91 -44.35 4.14
CA GLU A 451 -6.20 -44.56 4.81
C GLU A 451 -7.28 -43.61 4.26
N PRO A 452 -8.57 -44.02 4.21
CA PRO A 452 -9.66 -43.20 3.67
C PRO A 452 -9.80 -41.81 4.32
N TYR A 453 -9.48 -41.69 5.62
CA TYR A 453 -9.51 -40.37 6.29
C TYR A 453 -8.40 -39.44 5.77
N VAL A 454 -7.20 -39.97 5.49
CA VAL A 454 -6.07 -39.19 4.95
C VAL A 454 -6.40 -38.70 3.54
N LEU A 455 -6.95 -39.57 2.69
CA LEU A 455 -7.43 -39.20 1.36
C LEU A 455 -8.52 -38.12 1.44
N SER A 456 -9.43 -38.23 2.41
CA SER A 456 -10.46 -37.23 2.64
C SER A 456 -9.86 -35.86 3.00
N GLU A 457 -8.87 -35.82 3.90
CA GLU A 457 -8.16 -34.59 4.24
C GLU A 457 -7.45 -33.97 3.04
N TRP A 458 -6.82 -34.79 2.19
CA TRP A 458 -6.17 -34.31 0.97
C TRP A 458 -7.16 -33.59 0.04
N PHE A 459 -8.32 -34.19 -0.23
CA PHE A 459 -9.31 -33.60 -1.14
C PHE A 459 -10.07 -32.41 -0.53
N VAL A 460 -10.26 -32.37 0.81
CA VAL A 460 -10.78 -31.18 1.50
C VAL A 460 -9.82 -30.00 1.33
N GLY A 461 -8.54 -30.21 1.65
CA GLY A 461 -7.51 -29.18 1.50
C GLY A 461 -7.35 -28.72 0.05
N GLU A 462 -7.43 -29.65 -0.90
CA GLU A 462 -7.35 -29.36 -2.33
C GLU A 462 -8.49 -28.47 -2.83
N ALA A 463 -9.74 -28.80 -2.45
CA ALA A 463 -10.90 -27.98 -2.81
C ALA A 463 -10.76 -26.54 -2.26
N GLU A 464 -10.21 -26.39 -1.06
CA GLU A 464 -9.97 -25.07 -0.47
C GLU A 464 -8.84 -24.30 -1.15
N LEU A 465 -7.74 -24.95 -1.53
CA LEU A 465 -6.65 -24.33 -2.29
C LEU A 465 -7.14 -23.78 -3.62
N TRP A 466 -7.90 -24.57 -4.39
CA TRP A 466 -8.49 -24.11 -5.65
C TRP A 466 -9.50 -22.98 -5.46
N ARG A 467 -10.27 -22.96 -4.36
CA ARG A 467 -11.12 -21.80 -4.01
C ARG A 467 -10.27 -20.56 -3.74
N CYS A 468 -9.09 -20.69 -3.14
CA CYS A 468 -8.19 -19.55 -2.96
C CYS A 468 -7.65 -19.04 -4.32
N VAL A 469 -7.26 -19.96 -5.21
CA VAL A 469 -6.85 -19.61 -6.59
C VAL A 469 -7.97 -18.89 -7.34
N GLU A 470 -9.21 -19.39 -7.28
CA GLU A 470 -10.38 -18.77 -7.90
C GLU A 470 -10.64 -17.36 -7.37
N ARG A 471 -10.52 -17.15 -6.05
CA ARG A 471 -10.67 -15.82 -5.44
C ARG A 471 -9.59 -14.85 -5.88
N ILE A 472 -8.34 -15.30 -5.95
CA ILE A 472 -7.24 -14.47 -6.44
C ILE A 472 -7.46 -14.14 -7.92
N ALA A 473 -7.80 -15.11 -8.75
CA ALA A 473 -8.00 -14.91 -10.18
C ALA A 473 -9.17 -13.97 -10.48
N SER A 474 -10.32 -14.21 -9.86
CA SER A 474 -11.51 -13.35 -9.99
C SER A 474 -11.22 -11.92 -9.51
N ASN A 475 -10.47 -11.74 -8.42
CA ASN A 475 -10.13 -10.40 -7.91
C ASN A 475 -8.85 -9.81 -8.51
N GLN A 476 -8.35 -10.34 -9.63
CA GLN A 476 -7.12 -9.93 -10.30
C GLN A 476 -5.88 -9.84 -9.38
N GLY A 477 -5.84 -10.66 -8.33
CA GLY A 477 -4.81 -10.62 -7.31
C GLY A 477 -4.74 -9.30 -6.54
N ARG A 478 -5.79 -8.47 -6.53
CA ARG A 478 -5.80 -7.14 -5.87
C ARG A 478 -6.13 -7.17 -4.38
N ASN A 479 -6.55 -8.32 -3.86
CA ASN A 479 -6.88 -8.49 -2.44
C ASN A 479 -5.77 -9.28 -1.72
N TRP A 480 -5.07 -8.60 -0.81
CA TRP A 480 -3.96 -9.19 -0.07
C TRP A 480 -4.38 -10.35 0.83
N ARG A 481 -5.60 -10.32 1.39
CA ARG A 481 -6.12 -11.41 2.24
C ARG A 481 -6.36 -12.69 1.45
N ASP A 482 -6.71 -12.58 0.16
CA ASP A 482 -6.87 -13.78 -0.68
C ASP A 482 -5.52 -14.43 -0.98
N ARG A 483 -4.47 -13.61 -1.16
CA ARG A 483 -3.09 -14.06 -1.37
C ARG A 483 -2.49 -14.69 -0.11
N GLU A 484 -2.64 -14.03 1.04
CA GLU A 484 -2.21 -14.55 2.34
C GLU A 484 -2.92 -15.87 2.66
N ARG A 485 -4.24 -15.95 2.43
CA ARG A 485 -5.00 -17.18 2.67
C ARG A 485 -4.51 -18.36 1.83
N LEU A 486 -4.13 -18.12 0.58
CA LEU A 486 -3.50 -19.15 -0.26
C LEU A 486 -2.16 -19.59 0.35
N LEU A 487 -1.29 -18.65 0.74
CA LEU A 487 0.00 -18.96 1.37
C LEU A 487 -0.18 -19.79 2.64
N GLN A 488 -1.13 -19.41 3.50
CA GLN A 488 -1.46 -20.15 4.72
C GLN A 488 -1.88 -21.59 4.40
N ARG A 489 -2.82 -21.78 3.47
CA ARG A 489 -3.27 -23.13 3.08
C ARG A 489 -2.15 -23.97 2.46
N VAL A 490 -1.28 -23.38 1.65
CA VAL A 490 -0.13 -24.10 1.08
C VAL A 490 0.85 -24.52 2.19
N ARG A 491 1.10 -23.67 3.20
CA ARG A 491 1.95 -23.99 4.37
C ARG A 491 1.41 -25.11 5.23
N GLU A 492 0.09 -25.24 5.34
CA GLU A 492 -0.57 -26.29 6.11
C GLU A 492 -0.40 -27.68 5.45
N VAL A 493 -0.35 -27.74 4.12
CA VAL A 493 -0.34 -29.03 3.39
C VAL A 493 1.02 -29.47 2.85
N ALA A 494 1.95 -28.53 2.66
CA ALA A 494 3.23 -28.81 2.00
C ALA A 494 4.38 -29.03 2.98
N ASP A 495 5.37 -29.84 2.56
CA ASP A 495 6.64 -29.96 3.28
C ASP A 495 7.36 -28.60 3.30
N ARG A 496 7.85 -28.19 4.48
CA ARG A 496 8.61 -26.94 4.67
C ARG A 496 9.80 -26.82 3.73
N ARG A 497 10.47 -27.92 3.39
CA ARG A 497 11.60 -27.96 2.44
C ARG A 497 11.17 -27.58 1.03
N LEU A 498 9.95 -27.95 0.63
CA LEU A 498 9.39 -27.57 -0.67
C LEU A 498 9.09 -26.08 -0.75
N LEU A 499 8.56 -25.49 0.33
CA LEU A 499 8.30 -24.05 0.40
C LEU A 499 9.58 -23.25 0.15
N VAL A 500 10.67 -23.62 0.81
CA VAL A 500 11.98 -22.97 0.63
C VAL A 500 12.50 -23.17 -0.79
N ARG A 501 12.44 -24.40 -1.32
CA ARG A 501 12.89 -24.72 -2.67
C ARG A 501 12.16 -23.94 -3.76
N CYS A 502 10.86 -23.72 -3.57
CA CYS A 502 10.02 -22.96 -4.50
C CYS A 502 9.96 -21.45 -4.20
N GLY A 503 10.74 -20.96 -3.22
CA GLY A 503 10.85 -19.54 -2.91
C GLY A 503 9.58 -18.92 -2.29
N LEU A 504 8.80 -19.69 -1.53
CA LEU A 504 7.62 -19.20 -0.81
C LEU A 504 7.92 -18.90 0.66
N PRO A 505 7.37 -17.80 1.23
CA PRO A 505 6.62 -16.75 0.55
C PRO A 505 7.50 -15.93 -0.40
N SER A 506 6.93 -15.54 -1.54
CA SER A 506 7.61 -14.67 -2.49
C SER A 506 7.72 -13.25 -1.94
N ARG A 507 8.84 -12.58 -2.23
CA ARG A 507 8.97 -11.13 -2.04
C ARG A 507 8.23 -10.41 -3.17
N LEU A 508 7.75 -9.18 -2.94
CA LEU A 508 7.36 -8.28 -4.02
C LEU A 508 8.61 -7.98 -4.87
N PRO A 509 8.67 -8.40 -6.15
CA PRO A 509 9.81 -8.12 -7.01
C PRO A 509 9.99 -6.62 -7.18
N GLU A 510 11.22 -6.20 -7.44
CA GLU A 510 11.51 -4.83 -7.86
C GLU A 510 11.41 -4.72 -9.38
N MET A 511 11.17 -3.52 -9.92
CA MET A 511 11.19 -3.30 -11.37
C MET A 511 12.45 -3.82 -12.05
N ASP A 512 13.57 -3.75 -11.36
CA ASP A 512 14.86 -4.24 -11.82
C ASP A 512 14.88 -5.78 -12.03
N ASP A 513 14.02 -6.51 -11.33
CA ASP A 513 13.85 -7.97 -11.48
C ASP A 513 12.97 -8.33 -12.70
N LEU A 514 12.21 -7.36 -13.26
CA LEU A 514 11.18 -7.60 -14.28
C LEU A 514 11.65 -7.33 -15.71
N LEU A 515 12.68 -6.51 -15.88
CA LEU A 515 13.12 -5.99 -17.17
C LEU A 515 14.56 -6.41 -17.44
N ASP A 516 14.80 -6.94 -18.63
CA ASP A 516 16.14 -7.22 -19.14
C ASP A 516 16.91 -5.91 -19.41
N GLU A 517 18.24 -5.98 -19.44
CA GLU A 517 19.12 -4.82 -19.67
C GLU A 517 18.72 -4.03 -20.92
N ALA A 518 18.40 -4.73 -22.02
CA ALA A 518 17.97 -4.11 -23.28
C ALA A 518 16.62 -3.38 -23.20
N ALA A 519 15.77 -3.68 -22.21
CA ALA A 519 14.52 -2.94 -22.04
C ALA A 519 14.75 -1.53 -21.50
N TRP A 520 15.82 -1.31 -20.74
CA TRP A 520 16.08 -0.05 -20.04
C TRP A 520 16.58 1.06 -20.98
N ASP A 521 16.99 0.73 -22.20
CA ASP A 521 17.59 1.66 -23.18
C ASP A 521 16.67 2.84 -23.56
N THR A 522 15.35 2.63 -23.58
CA THR A 522 14.39 3.68 -23.96
C THR A 522 13.13 3.65 -23.09
N VAL A 523 12.55 4.82 -22.82
CA VAL A 523 11.27 4.93 -22.09
C VAL A 523 10.16 4.14 -22.82
N ASP A 524 10.10 4.23 -24.16
CA ASP A 524 9.10 3.54 -24.96
C ASP A 524 9.28 2.01 -24.90
N GLY A 525 10.53 1.52 -24.92
CA GLY A 525 10.85 0.10 -24.75
C GLY A 525 10.39 -0.44 -23.40
N VAL A 526 10.67 0.29 -22.31
CA VAL A 526 10.18 -0.04 -20.97
C VAL A 526 8.64 -0.08 -20.93
N GLN A 527 7.97 0.94 -21.47
CA GLN A 527 6.51 1.04 -21.46
C GLN A 527 5.84 -0.07 -22.26
N GLU A 528 6.36 -0.40 -23.44
CA GLU A 528 5.83 -1.45 -24.30
C GLU A 528 5.93 -2.82 -23.63
N ARG A 529 7.10 -3.15 -23.06
CA ARG A 529 7.27 -4.43 -22.34
C ARG A 529 6.36 -4.54 -21.14
N ILE A 530 6.24 -3.47 -20.35
CA ILE A 530 5.30 -3.43 -19.22
C ILE A 530 3.87 -3.66 -19.72
N ARG A 531 3.42 -2.94 -20.75
CA ARG A 531 2.07 -3.08 -21.30
C ARG A 531 1.80 -4.51 -21.79
N SER A 532 2.71 -5.07 -22.57
CA SER A 532 2.61 -6.43 -23.09
C SER A 532 2.53 -7.46 -21.98
N PHE A 533 3.40 -7.35 -20.96
CA PHE A 533 3.35 -8.18 -19.76
C PHE A 533 2.01 -8.05 -19.02
N GLU A 534 1.56 -6.81 -18.79
CA GLU A 534 0.35 -6.49 -18.06
C GLU A 534 -0.91 -7.07 -18.72
N GLU A 535 -1.02 -6.93 -20.03
CA GLU A 535 -2.14 -7.45 -20.83
C GLU A 535 -2.11 -8.97 -20.91
N THR A 536 -0.92 -9.55 -21.11
CA THR A 536 -0.74 -11.01 -21.13
C THR A 536 -1.17 -11.61 -19.81
N PHE A 537 -0.68 -11.08 -18.69
CA PHE A 537 -1.03 -11.57 -17.37
C PHE A 537 -2.52 -11.46 -17.08
N GLU A 538 -3.17 -10.35 -17.43
CA GLU A 538 -4.62 -10.19 -17.24
C GLU A 538 -5.44 -11.19 -18.08
N LYS A 539 -5.02 -11.45 -19.32
CA LYS A 539 -5.62 -12.50 -20.17
C LYS A 539 -5.45 -13.89 -19.55
N ARG A 540 -4.24 -14.25 -19.11
CA ARG A 540 -3.96 -15.55 -18.46
C ARG A 540 -4.77 -15.71 -17.17
N LEU A 541 -4.84 -14.67 -16.34
CA LEU A 541 -5.58 -14.71 -15.08
C LEU A 541 -7.10 -14.86 -15.32
N SER A 542 -7.62 -14.25 -16.39
CA SER A 542 -9.02 -14.43 -16.80
C SER A 542 -9.29 -15.86 -17.25
N ALA A 543 -8.39 -16.47 -18.03
CA ALA A 543 -8.47 -17.87 -18.43
C ALA A 543 -8.42 -18.82 -17.20
N LEU A 544 -7.52 -18.55 -16.25
CA LEU A 544 -7.46 -19.29 -14.97
C LEU A 544 -8.77 -19.16 -14.19
N SER A 545 -9.32 -17.96 -14.09
CA SER A 545 -10.59 -17.72 -13.40
C SER A 545 -11.72 -18.53 -14.02
N LEU A 546 -11.83 -18.57 -15.36
CA LEU A 546 -12.84 -19.34 -16.07
C LEU A 546 -12.67 -20.86 -15.86
N ALA A 547 -11.43 -21.35 -15.90
CA ALA A 547 -11.14 -22.77 -15.72
C ALA A 547 -11.51 -23.27 -14.31
N VAL A 548 -11.29 -22.46 -13.27
CA VAL A 548 -11.51 -22.87 -11.88
C VAL A 548 -12.92 -22.55 -11.38
N ALA A 549 -13.64 -21.61 -12.01
CA ALA A 549 -14.96 -21.14 -11.56
C ALA A 549 -15.98 -22.25 -11.30
N VAL A 550 -16.66 -22.14 -10.15
CA VAL A 550 -17.84 -22.95 -9.79
C VAL A 550 -19.05 -22.00 -9.81
N GLY A 551 -19.66 -21.84 -10.97
CA GLY A 551 -20.80 -20.92 -11.15
C GLY A 551 -21.98 -21.24 -10.23
N ALA A 552 -22.71 -20.19 -9.81
CA ALA A 552 -23.94 -20.30 -9.01
C ALA A 552 -25.19 -20.64 -9.85
N ASN A 553 -25.25 -20.23 -11.14
CA ASN A 553 -26.44 -20.31 -11.99
C ASN A 553 -26.12 -20.78 -13.45
N GLY A 554 -25.66 -22.01 -13.64
CA GLY A 554 -25.72 -22.69 -14.96
C GLY A 554 -24.54 -22.53 -15.94
N SER A 555 -23.61 -21.57 -15.75
CA SER A 555 -22.40 -21.40 -16.59
C SER A 555 -21.14 -22.13 -16.07
N ALA A 556 -21.30 -23.03 -15.10
CA ALA A 556 -20.18 -23.59 -14.35
C ALA A 556 -19.33 -24.58 -15.16
N ASN A 557 -18.00 -24.47 -15.06
CA ASN A 557 -17.10 -25.48 -15.60
C ASN A 557 -17.33 -26.80 -14.87
N ARG A 558 -17.87 -27.80 -15.57
CA ARG A 558 -18.12 -29.14 -15.02
C ARG A 558 -16.84 -29.82 -14.56
N LEU A 559 -15.71 -29.45 -15.17
CA LEU A 559 -14.37 -29.97 -14.88
C LEU A 559 -13.56 -29.04 -13.96
N SER A 560 -14.22 -28.13 -13.22
CA SER A 560 -13.54 -27.30 -12.22
C SER A 560 -12.81 -28.19 -11.19
N PRO A 561 -11.53 -27.93 -10.88
CA PRO A 561 -10.78 -28.65 -9.84
C PRO A 561 -11.47 -28.66 -8.47
N ILE A 562 -12.22 -27.60 -8.15
CA ILE A 562 -12.97 -27.49 -6.89
C ILE A 562 -14.09 -28.54 -6.85
N ARG A 563 -14.80 -28.73 -7.97
CA ARG A 563 -15.85 -29.74 -8.10
C ARG A 563 -15.28 -31.14 -8.10
N LEU A 564 -14.22 -31.36 -8.88
CA LEU A 564 -13.51 -32.64 -8.94
C LEU A 564 -13.02 -33.06 -7.55
N SER A 565 -12.45 -32.13 -6.77
CA SER A 565 -12.02 -32.39 -5.39
C SER A 565 -13.18 -32.80 -4.49
N THR A 566 -14.33 -32.14 -4.65
CA THR A 566 -15.54 -32.45 -3.88
C THR A 566 -16.12 -33.82 -4.27
N GLN A 567 -16.08 -34.19 -5.55
CA GLN A 567 -16.52 -35.51 -6.04
C GLN A 567 -15.61 -36.63 -5.52
N TRP A 568 -14.29 -36.44 -5.59
CA TRP A 568 -13.32 -37.37 -5.01
C TRP A 568 -13.52 -37.55 -3.51
N LEU A 569 -13.74 -36.45 -2.76
CA LEU A 569 -14.08 -36.52 -1.34
C LEU A 569 -15.35 -37.34 -1.07
N ALA A 570 -16.41 -37.14 -1.85
CA ALA A 570 -17.66 -37.91 -1.72
C ALA A 570 -17.43 -39.41 -1.97
N ALA A 571 -16.69 -39.75 -3.04
CA ALA A 571 -16.37 -41.12 -3.39
C ALA A 571 -15.54 -41.83 -2.30
N VAL A 572 -14.54 -41.14 -1.71
CA VAL A 572 -13.75 -41.69 -0.61
C VAL A 572 -14.63 -41.97 0.62
N ARG A 573 -15.54 -41.04 0.96
CA ARG A 573 -16.43 -41.20 2.13
C ARG A 573 -17.43 -42.34 1.98
N GLN A 574 -17.98 -42.52 0.78
CA GLN A 574 -18.95 -43.58 0.52
C GLN A 574 -18.30 -44.96 0.50
N ASN A 575 -17.10 -45.06 -0.08
CA ASN A 575 -16.39 -46.33 -0.19
C ASN A 575 -15.53 -46.68 1.04
N GLY A 576 -15.29 -45.74 1.96
CA GLY A 576 -14.51 -45.97 3.18
C GLY A 576 -15.08 -47.03 4.14
N ALA A 577 -16.33 -47.48 3.94
CA ALA A 577 -16.93 -48.59 4.67
C ALA A 577 -16.58 -49.99 4.10
N SER A 578 -16.02 -50.05 2.89
CA SER A 578 -15.54 -51.28 2.26
C SER A 578 -14.04 -51.14 2.01
N ALA A 579 -13.23 -51.87 2.78
CA ALA A 579 -11.76 -51.84 2.72
C ALA A 579 -11.15 -52.19 1.34
N ALA A 580 -11.98 -52.46 0.32
CA ALA A 580 -11.57 -52.85 -1.02
C ALA A 580 -11.66 -51.74 -2.10
N VAL A 581 -12.27 -50.56 -1.88
CA VAL A 581 -12.72 -49.70 -3.02
C VAL A 581 -12.45 -48.19 -2.88
N VAL A 582 -11.19 -47.80 -2.69
CA VAL A 582 -10.63 -46.84 -3.64
C VAL A 582 -9.51 -47.62 -4.28
N LYS A 583 -9.73 -48.18 -5.48
CA LYS A 583 -8.70 -48.95 -6.18
C LYS A 583 -7.40 -48.13 -6.10
N GLN A 584 -6.33 -48.70 -5.58
CA GLN A 584 -5.03 -48.00 -5.44
C GLN A 584 -4.66 -47.28 -6.75
N ALA A 585 -4.98 -47.88 -7.89
CA ALA A 585 -4.89 -47.28 -9.22
C ALA A 585 -5.70 -45.98 -9.41
N ALA A 586 -6.93 -45.90 -8.90
CA ALA A 586 -7.77 -44.71 -8.94
C ALA A 586 -7.19 -43.57 -8.07
N ALA A 587 -6.69 -43.88 -6.87
CA ALA A 587 -6.01 -42.89 -6.03
C ALA A 587 -4.68 -42.42 -6.65
N GLN A 588 -3.91 -43.34 -7.26
CA GLN A 588 -2.69 -43.01 -8.00
C GLN A 588 -3.00 -42.10 -9.19
N GLN A 589 -4.07 -42.40 -9.94
CA GLN A 589 -4.53 -41.59 -11.06
C GLN A 589 -4.98 -40.20 -10.60
N ALA A 590 -5.77 -40.10 -9.53
CA ALA A 590 -6.15 -38.80 -8.96
C ALA A 590 -4.91 -37.97 -8.58
N CYS A 591 -3.90 -38.59 -7.97
CA CYS A 591 -2.64 -37.91 -7.67
C CYS A 591 -1.92 -37.45 -8.95
N SER A 592 -1.97 -38.23 -10.05
CA SER A 592 -1.43 -37.85 -11.37
C SER A 592 -2.17 -36.68 -12.00
N ASP A 593 -3.49 -36.69 -11.88
CA ASP A 593 -4.34 -35.67 -12.46
C ASP A 593 -4.15 -34.33 -11.72
N TYR A 594 -4.11 -34.33 -10.38
CA TYR A 594 -3.81 -33.11 -9.61
C TYR A 594 -2.37 -32.61 -9.79
N GLU A 595 -1.38 -33.51 -9.84
CA GLU A 595 -0.01 -33.12 -10.21
C GLU A 595 0.00 -32.39 -11.56
N THR A 596 -0.69 -32.95 -12.56
CA THR A 596 -0.77 -32.38 -13.91
C THR A 596 -1.54 -31.06 -13.93
N ALA A 597 -2.64 -30.95 -13.19
CA ALA A 597 -3.42 -29.72 -13.09
C ALA A 597 -2.61 -28.56 -12.49
N TRP A 598 -1.84 -28.81 -11.43
CA TRP A 598 -0.97 -27.79 -10.84
C TRP A 598 0.20 -27.41 -11.74
N ARG A 599 0.80 -28.37 -12.45
CA ARG A 599 1.79 -28.05 -13.49
C ARG A 599 1.19 -27.16 -14.58
N ALA A 600 -0.02 -27.48 -15.03
CA ALA A 600 -0.72 -26.74 -16.07
C ALA A 600 -1.09 -25.30 -15.63
N VAL A 601 -1.26 -25.03 -14.34
CA VAL A 601 -1.38 -23.64 -13.84
C VAL A 601 -0.09 -22.86 -14.08
N ARG A 602 1.07 -23.47 -13.85
CA ARG A 602 2.37 -22.82 -14.11
C ARG A 602 2.55 -22.53 -15.58
N GLU A 603 2.27 -23.52 -16.44
CA GLU A 603 2.32 -23.38 -17.89
C GLU A 603 1.33 -22.29 -18.37
N LEU A 604 0.10 -22.27 -17.84
CA LEU A 604 -0.86 -21.23 -18.20
C LEU A 604 -0.36 -19.81 -17.86
N LEU A 605 0.33 -19.64 -16.72
CA LEU A 605 0.86 -18.36 -16.25
C LEU A 605 2.22 -17.98 -16.84
N ASP A 606 2.86 -18.90 -17.56
CA ASP A 606 4.07 -18.65 -18.32
C ASP A 606 3.71 -18.07 -19.70
N PRO A 607 4.20 -16.87 -20.06
CA PRO A 607 3.87 -16.24 -21.34
C PRO A 607 4.29 -17.09 -22.54
N ASP A 608 5.34 -17.89 -22.42
CA ASP A 608 5.90 -18.69 -23.52
C ASP A 608 5.17 -20.02 -23.74
N GLN A 609 4.21 -20.34 -22.87
CA GLN A 609 3.48 -21.60 -22.84
C GLN A 609 2.00 -21.40 -23.20
N SER A 610 1.29 -22.52 -23.42
CA SER A 610 -0.10 -22.49 -23.88
C SER A 610 -1.06 -21.86 -22.86
N ALA A 611 -1.93 -20.95 -23.32
CA ALA A 611 -3.02 -20.37 -22.52
C ALA A 611 -4.13 -21.38 -22.18
N THR A 612 -4.20 -22.50 -22.90
CA THR A 612 -5.18 -23.56 -22.69
C THR A 612 -4.68 -24.70 -21.81
N ALA A 613 -3.41 -24.66 -21.36
CA ALA A 613 -2.76 -25.77 -20.67
C ALA A 613 -3.62 -26.35 -19.53
N LEU A 614 -4.18 -25.49 -18.67
CA LEU A 614 -5.05 -25.94 -17.58
C LEU A 614 -6.36 -26.57 -18.08
N SER A 615 -7.03 -25.96 -19.06
CA SER A 615 -8.26 -26.53 -19.63
C SER A 615 -8.00 -27.90 -20.26
N ASP A 616 -6.89 -28.05 -20.97
CA ASP A 616 -6.50 -29.31 -21.63
C ASP A 616 -6.13 -30.39 -20.59
N ALA A 617 -5.47 -30.01 -19.50
CA ALA A 617 -5.20 -30.91 -18.37
C ALA A 617 -6.51 -31.37 -17.70
N LEU A 618 -7.47 -30.45 -17.50
CA LEU A 618 -8.75 -30.77 -16.86
C LEU A 618 -9.65 -31.65 -17.73
N GLN A 619 -9.57 -31.55 -19.07
CA GLN A 619 -10.28 -32.46 -19.97
C GLN A 619 -9.82 -33.92 -19.85
N ARG A 620 -8.56 -34.15 -19.47
CA ARG A 620 -7.98 -35.49 -19.24
C ARG A 620 -8.13 -35.95 -17.78
N PHE A 621 -8.73 -35.13 -16.92
CA PHE A 621 -8.86 -35.41 -15.51
C PHE A 621 -9.86 -36.54 -15.28
N HIS A 622 -9.46 -37.57 -14.54
CA HIS A 622 -10.31 -38.71 -14.25
C HIS A 622 -11.27 -38.38 -13.11
N VAL A 623 -12.55 -38.52 -13.40
CA VAL A 623 -13.62 -38.49 -12.40
C VAL A 623 -13.65 -39.85 -11.71
N PRO A 624 -13.89 -39.94 -10.39
CA PRO A 624 -14.08 -41.24 -9.73
C PRO A 624 -15.21 -42.01 -10.43
N GLN A 625 -14.87 -43.14 -11.08
CA GLN A 625 -15.86 -43.95 -11.81
C GLN A 625 -16.82 -44.67 -10.85
N GLY A 626 -18.12 -44.54 -11.14
CA GLY A 626 -19.22 -45.22 -10.46
C GLY A 626 -19.95 -44.35 -9.46
N MET A 627 -20.88 -43.47 -9.92
CA MET A 627 -21.83 -42.73 -9.06
C MET A 627 -22.97 -42.00 -9.82
N TYR A 628 -23.24 -42.33 -11.10
CA TYR A 628 -24.46 -41.86 -11.81
C TYR A 628 -25.01 -42.95 -12.73
N SER A 629 -25.24 -44.14 -12.18
CA SER A 629 -26.12 -45.13 -12.80
C SER A 629 -26.79 -45.92 -11.68
N LEU A 630 -27.81 -45.29 -11.09
CA LEU A 630 -29.17 -45.79 -10.96
C LEU A 630 -30.07 -44.61 -10.55
#